data_AF-A0A6H0S8D9-F1
#
_entry.id   AF-A0A6H0S8D9-F1
#
_cell.length_a   1.000
_cell.length_b   1.000
_cell.length_c   1.000
_cell.angle_alpha   90.00
_cell.angle_beta   90.00
_cell.angle_gamma   90.00
#
_symmetry.space_group_name_H-M   'P 1'
#
loop_
_entity.id
_entity.type
_entity.pdbx_description
1 polymer ?
#
loop_
_entity_poly.entity_id
_entity_poly.type
_entity_poly.pdbx_seq_one_letter_code
_entity_poly.pdbx_strand_id
1 'polypeptide(L)'
;MRPRIVQTDDQIGFYWADSAGVPSPLQVLVAGDDEPDRLVATHLEALDDALIIAAGRFGELLGGGKLPTPQERDDLAALYQCLDRLVYEYASSADACAVVPDVRAGKIIGTAALFSICARFALELLGPAPLDGELDEAPIGVIAGYGEMQLVDPSMPWKGGRWILRSETGQRYPLTLSTMLFDSSGVNKDAARREHRDVIEACVRSGAEADPLTVACALDWLLYDWLMAHREDPDSAAITFPKGHDSDAGMLVSAASTSVRTRAQFDPGLVITR
;
A
#
# COMPACT_ATOMS: atom_id res chain seq x y z
N MET A 1 -9.55 2.64 33.60
CA MET A 1 -8.29 2.12 33.02
C MET A 1 -7.98 2.95 31.78
N ARG A 2 -6.74 2.98 31.29
CA ARG A 2 -6.44 3.64 30.00
C ARG A 2 -6.84 2.72 28.84
N PRO A 3 -7.10 3.27 27.63
CA PRO A 3 -7.23 2.45 26.43
C PRO A 3 -6.02 1.54 26.24
N ARG A 4 -6.22 0.35 25.70
CA ARG A 4 -5.17 -0.65 25.54
C ARG A 4 -5.31 -1.44 24.24
N ILE A 5 -4.19 -1.96 23.76
CA ILE A 5 -4.17 -2.95 22.69
C ILE A 5 -4.51 -4.32 23.25
N VAL A 6 -5.36 -5.05 22.53
CA VAL A 6 -5.69 -6.45 22.80
C VAL A 6 -5.22 -7.30 21.63
N GLN A 7 -4.42 -8.31 21.95
CA GLN A 7 -3.87 -9.29 21.03
C GLN A 7 -3.88 -10.65 21.71
N THR A 8 -4.38 -11.67 21.02
CA THR A 8 -4.35 -13.07 21.49
C THR A 8 -3.41 -13.89 20.61
N ASP A 9 -2.88 -15.00 21.14
CA ASP A 9 -1.85 -15.80 20.46
C ASP A 9 -2.24 -16.28 19.04
N ASP A 10 -3.53 -16.55 18.81
CA ASP A 10 -4.03 -17.04 17.51
C ASP A 10 -4.52 -15.91 16.57
N GLN A 11 -4.55 -14.65 17.05
CA GLN A 11 -5.09 -13.52 16.30
C GLN A 11 -4.07 -12.96 15.31
N ILE A 12 -4.53 -12.64 14.10
CA ILE A 12 -3.76 -11.84 13.15
C ILE A 12 -3.88 -10.36 13.54
N GLY A 13 -2.75 -9.73 13.87
CA GLY A 13 -2.70 -8.34 14.32
C GLY A 13 -3.36 -8.11 15.68
N PHE A 14 -3.93 -6.93 15.88
CA PHE A 14 -4.48 -6.50 17.17
C PHE A 14 -5.69 -5.58 17.01
N TYR A 15 -6.42 -5.31 18.08
CA TYR A 15 -7.42 -4.24 18.12
C TYR A 15 -7.30 -3.41 19.40
N TRP A 16 -7.90 -2.22 19.40
CA TRP A 16 -7.93 -1.35 20.56
C TRP A 16 -9.19 -1.56 21.39
N ALA A 17 -9.06 -1.50 22.72
CA ALA A 17 -10.17 -1.50 23.65
C ALA A 17 -10.14 -0.24 24.51
N ASP A 18 -11.32 0.33 24.77
CA ASP A 18 -11.47 1.51 25.63
C ASP A 18 -11.22 1.19 27.12
N SER A 19 -11.41 2.19 27.96
CA SER A 19 -11.25 2.07 29.42
C SER A 19 -12.19 1.05 30.09
N ALA A 20 -13.31 0.71 29.44
CA ALA A 20 -14.30 -0.27 29.88
C ALA A 20 -14.05 -1.66 29.27
N GLY A 21 -13.04 -1.81 28.41
CA GLY A 21 -12.69 -3.05 27.73
C GLY A 21 -13.51 -3.31 26.46
N VAL A 22 -14.22 -2.30 25.94
CA VAL A 22 -15.02 -2.41 24.72
C VAL A 22 -14.13 -2.18 23.49
N PRO A 23 -14.14 -3.07 22.49
CA PRO A 23 -13.42 -2.85 21.23
C PRO A 23 -13.82 -1.51 20.61
N SER A 24 -12.85 -0.66 20.35
CA SER A 24 -13.05 0.71 19.88
C SER A 24 -11.97 1.08 18.86
N PRO A 25 -12.32 1.70 17.71
CA PRO A 25 -11.33 2.17 16.73
C PRO A 25 -10.40 3.21 17.35
N LEU A 26 -9.14 3.26 16.90
CA LEU A 26 -8.16 4.24 17.40
C LEU A 26 -8.68 5.69 17.27
N GLN A 27 -9.38 6.02 16.17
CA GLN A 27 -9.92 7.36 15.90
C GLN A 27 -10.85 7.84 17.01
N VAL A 28 -11.66 6.92 17.57
CA VAL A 28 -12.58 7.23 18.67
C VAL A 28 -11.82 7.47 19.97
N LEU A 29 -10.75 6.70 20.18
CA LEU A 29 -9.95 6.80 21.40
C LEU A 29 -9.13 8.09 21.45
N VAL A 30 -8.48 8.47 20.35
CA VAL A 30 -7.67 9.70 20.31
C VAL A 30 -8.50 10.97 20.46
N ALA A 31 -9.76 10.97 20.02
CA ALA A 31 -10.65 12.13 20.13
C ALA A 31 -10.99 12.50 21.59
N GLY A 32 -10.87 11.55 22.53
CA GLY A 32 -11.20 11.73 23.94
C GLY A 32 -10.03 11.50 24.91
N ASP A 33 -8.80 11.37 24.41
CA ASP A 33 -7.61 11.13 25.23
C ASP A 33 -6.81 12.43 25.46
N ASP A 34 -6.20 12.56 26.64
CA ASP A 34 -5.38 13.71 27.02
C ASP A 34 -3.95 13.63 26.40
N GLU A 35 -3.51 12.43 25.98
CA GLU A 35 -2.21 12.14 25.38
C GLU A 35 -2.40 11.36 24.04
N PRO A 36 -3.09 11.93 23.04
CA PRO A 36 -3.50 11.20 21.84
C PRO A 36 -2.33 10.82 20.92
N ASP A 37 -1.27 11.62 20.91
CA ASP A 37 0.00 11.35 20.24
C ASP A 37 0.67 10.06 20.73
N ARG A 38 0.58 9.79 22.04
CA ARG A 38 1.06 8.53 22.64
C ARG A 38 0.30 7.32 22.09
N LEU A 39 -1.02 7.43 21.88
CA LEU A 39 -1.81 6.32 21.31
C LEU A 39 -1.45 6.06 19.84
N VAL A 40 -1.25 7.10 19.05
CA VAL A 40 -0.78 6.99 17.66
C VAL A 40 0.59 6.31 17.58
N ALA A 41 1.53 6.70 18.43
CA ALA A 41 2.84 6.07 18.51
C ALA A 41 2.76 4.60 18.94
N THR A 42 1.94 4.29 19.96
CA THR A 42 1.73 2.92 20.46
C THR A 42 1.10 2.03 19.38
N HIS A 43 0.16 2.56 18.58
CA HIS A 43 -0.43 1.83 17.47
C HIS A 43 0.63 1.42 16.45
N LEU A 44 1.51 2.36 16.09
CA LEU A 44 2.55 2.12 15.11
C LEU A 44 3.56 1.05 15.58
N GLU A 45 3.94 1.07 16.86
CA GLU A 45 4.79 0.04 17.46
C GLU A 45 4.15 -1.35 17.42
N ALA A 46 2.88 -1.46 17.81
CA ALA A 46 2.18 -2.74 17.76
C ALA A 46 1.96 -3.25 16.33
N LEU A 47 1.82 -2.35 15.35
CA LEU A 47 1.75 -2.72 13.94
C LEU A 47 3.09 -3.29 13.45
N ASP A 48 4.22 -2.69 13.86
CA ASP A 48 5.57 -3.20 13.57
C ASP A 48 5.72 -4.65 14.06
N ASP A 49 5.36 -4.92 15.33
CA ASP A 49 5.41 -6.26 15.91
C ASP A 49 4.47 -7.25 15.19
N ALA A 50 3.26 -6.81 14.83
CA ALA A 50 2.32 -7.62 14.07
C ALA A 50 2.85 -8.00 12.68
N LEU A 51 3.60 -7.11 12.02
CA LEU A 51 4.21 -7.39 10.73
C LEU A 51 5.32 -8.43 10.82
N ILE A 52 6.10 -8.45 11.90
CA ILE A 52 7.12 -9.50 12.15
C ILE A 52 6.44 -10.87 12.24
N ILE A 53 5.33 -10.97 12.99
CA ILE A 53 4.55 -12.20 13.11
C ILE A 53 3.95 -12.61 11.77
N ALA A 54 3.37 -11.65 11.03
CA ALA A 54 2.77 -11.90 9.73
C ALA A 54 3.82 -12.37 8.70
N ALA A 55 5.03 -11.79 8.70
CA ALA A 55 6.11 -12.20 7.81
C ALA A 55 6.51 -13.67 8.07
N GLY A 56 6.66 -14.05 9.33
CA GLY A 56 6.99 -15.43 9.72
C GLY A 56 5.90 -16.44 9.35
N ARG A 57 4.62 -16.05 9.45
CA ARG A 57 3.48 -16.95 9.16
C ARG A 57 3.11 -17.03 7.68
N PHE A 58 3.20 -15.91 6.94
CA PHE A 58 2.64 -15.78 5.60
C PHE A 58 3.69 -15.53 4.50
N GLY A 59 4.98 -15.43 4.83
CA GLY A 59 6.04 -15.05 3.89
C GLY A 59 6.05 -15.85 2.57
N GLU A 60 5.92 -17.19 2.63
CA GLU A 60 5.88 -18.03 1.43
C GLU A 60 4.68 -17.73 0.51
N LEU A 61 3.52 -17.39 1.11
CA LEU A 61 2.30 -17.06 0.38
C LEU A 61 2.39 -15.66 -0.22
N LEU A 62 2.84 -14.68 0.57
CA LEU A 62 2.98 -13.29 0.15
C LEU A 62 4.06 -13.11 -0.94
N GLY A 63 5.10 -13.95 -0.92
CA GLY A 63 6.15 -13.97 -1.94
C GLY A 63 5.76 -14.74 -3.21
N GLY A 64 4.59 -15.38 -3.26
CA GLY A 64 4.15 -16.17 -4.42
C GLY A 64 4.90 -17.49 -4.60
N GLY A 65 5.60 -17.98 -3.56
CA GLY A 65 6.34 -19.24 -3.61
C GLY A 65 5.44 -20.47 -3.71
N LYS A 66 4.16 -20.34 -3.33
CA LYS A 66 3.13 -21.37 -3.48
C LYS A 66 1.73 -20.76 -3.63
N LEU A 67 0.81 -21.55 -4.18
CA LEU A 67 -0.62 -21.22 -4.17
C LEU A 67 -1.24 -21.53 -2.80
N PRO A 68 -2.14 -20.68 -2.28
CA PRO A 68 -2.79 -20.90 -1.00
C PRO A 68 -3.80 -22.07 -1.06
N THR A 69 -3.79 -22.90 -0.03
CA THR A 69 -4.87 -23.86 0.26
C THR A 69 -6.16 -23.12 0.68
N PRO A 70 -7.34 -23.78 0.70
CA PRO A 70 -8.57 -23.13 1.14
C PRO A 70 -8.48 -22.46 2.52
N GLN A 71 -7.86 -23.10 3.51
CA GLN A 71 -7.66 -22.52 4.83
C GLN A 71 -6.70 -21.32 4.80
N GLU A 72 -5.61 -21.41 4.03
CA GLU A 72 -4.68 -20.29 3.87
C GLU A 72 -5.33 -19.09 3.15
N ARG A 73 -6.32 -19.33 2.28
CA ARG A 73 -7.10 -18.24 1.68
C ARG A 73 -7.94 -17.50 2.72
N ASP A 74 -8.57 -18.22 3.65
CA ASP A 74 -9.31 -17.61 4.76
C ASP A 74 -8.37 -16.81 5.67
N ASP A 75 -7.19 -17.35 5.98
CA ASP A 75 -6.17 -16.66 6.78
C ASP A 75 -5.62 -15.41 6.07
N LEU A 76 -5.37 -15.47 4.75
CA LEU A 76 -4.96 -14.32 3.94
C LEU A 76 -6.05 -13.25 3.86
N ALA A 77 -7.33 -13.66 3.83
CA ALA A 77 -8.46 -12.75 3.87
C ALA A 77 -8.48 -11.98 5.20
N ALA A 78 -8.35 -12.69 6.31
CA ALA A 78 -8.24 -12.08 7.63
C ALA A 78 -7.00 -11.18 7.77
N LEU A 79 -5.87 -11.56 7.15
CA LEU A 79 -4.65 -10.75 7.14
C LEU A 79 -4.85 -9.41 6.45
N TYR A 80 -5.29 -9.38 5.19
CA TYR A 80 -5.40 -8.11 4.47
C TYR A 80 -6.45 -7.20 5.13
N GLN A 81 -7.56 -7.76 5.60
CA GLN A 81 -8.61 -7.00 6.29
C GLN A 81 -8.08 -6.35 7.57
N CYS A 82 -7.30 -7.10 8.34
CA CYS A 82 -6.68 -6.57 9.56
C CYS A 82 -5.67 -5.48 9.25
N LEU A 83 -4.74 -5.72 8.33
CA LEU A 83 -3.70 -4.76 7.97
C LEU A 83 -4.29 -3.48 7.37
N ASP A 84 -5.26 -3.58 6.47
CA ASP A 84 -5.95 -2.43 5.89
C ASP A 84 -6.63 -1.58 6.97
N ARG A 85 -7.34 -2.23 7.91
CA ARG A 85 -7.95 -1.52 9.05
C ARG A 85 -6.90 -0.79 9.88
N LEU A 86 -5.80 -1.45 10.25
CA LEU A 86 -4.74 -0.86 11.08
C LEU A 86 -4.04 0.31 10.36
N VAL A 87 -3.76 0.18 9.06
CA VAL A 87 -3.21 1.26 8.24
C VAL A 87 -4.15 2.47 8.24
N TYR A 88 -5.45 2.24 8.06
CA TYR A 88 -6.45 3.30 8.07
C TYR A 88 -6.62 3.95 9.45
N GLU A 89 -6.63 3.15 10.52
CA GLU A 89 -6.71 3.62 11.90
C GLU A 89 -5.51 4.51 12.26
N TYR A 90 -4.29 4.10 11.92
CA TYR A 90 -3.09 4.92 12.11
C TYR A 90 -3.20 6.24 11.35
N ALA A 91 -3.43 6.18 10.04
CA ALA A 91 -3.40 7.37 9.18
C ALA A 91 -4.49 8.39 9.57
N SER A 92 -5.71 7.92 9.83
CA SER A 92 -6.83 8.79 10.23
C SER A 92 -6.59 9.44 11.59
N SER A 93 -6.02 8.69 12.54
CA SER A 93 -5.72 9.20 13.88
C SER A 93 -4.52 10.15 13.87
N ALA A 94 -3.49 9.87 13.08
CA ALA A 94 -2.36 10.76 12.90
C ALA A 94 -2.80 12.11 12.30
N ASP A 95 -3.67 12.09 11.30
CA ASP A 95 -4.25 13.31 10.72
C ASP A 95 -5.09 14.10 11.74
N ALA A 96 -6.00 13.42 12.46
CA ALA A 96 -6.82 14.05 13.49
C ALA A 96 -6.01 14.69 14.63
N CYS A 97 -4.84 14.14 14.94
CA CYS A 97 -3.92 14.64 15.97
C CYS A 97 -2.84 15.58 15.42
N ALA A 98 -2.86 15.92 14.12
CA ALA A 98 -1.82 16.67 13.43
C ALA A 98 -0.39 16.09 13.61
N VAL A 99 -0.30 14.76 13.76
CA VAL A 99 0.96 14.02 13.80
C VAL A 99 1.43 13.80 12.36
N VAL A 100 2.59 14.37 12.04
CA VAL A 100 3.21 14.19 10.72
C VAL A 100 3.90 12.83 10.68
N PRO A 101 3.53 11.91 9.75
CA PRO A 101 4.21 10.62 9.64
C PRO A 101 5.68 10.81 9.29
N ASP A 102 6.55 10.21 10.09
CA ASP A 102 7.99 10.22 9.86
C ASP A 102 8.42 9.04 8.97
N VAL A 103 9.72 8.96 8.71
CA VAL A 103 10.30 7.87 7.91
C VAL A 103 9.96 6.50 8.49
N ARG A 104 9.97 6.34 9.82
CA ARG A 104 9.64 5.06 10.47
C ARG A 104 8.19 4.68 10.19
N ALA A 105 7.26 5.61 10.36
CA ALA A 105 5.86 5.40 10.03
C ALA A 105 5.66 5.01 8.57
N GLY A 106 6.32 5.72 7.65
CA GLY A 106 6.29 5.38 6.23
C GLY A 106 6.73 3.94 5.95
N LYS A 107 7.81 3.47 6.60
CA LYS A 107 8.33 2.11 6.39
C LYS A 107 7.34 1.04 6.89
N ILE A 108 6.81 1.23 8.09
CA ILE A 108 5.87 0.29 8.71
C ILE A 108 4.56 0.24 7.91
N ILE A 109 3.97 1.39 7.61
CA ILE A 109 2.73 1.49 6.84
C ILE A 109 2.92 0.98 5.40
N GLY A 110 4.05 1.30 4.78
CA GLY A 110 4.41 0.77 3.47
C GLY A 110 4.50 -0.76 3.46
N THR A 111 5.15 -1.34 4.46
CA THR A 111 5.28 -2.80 4.60
C THR A 111 3.91 -3.45 4.80
N ALA A 112 3.06 -2.88 5.66
CA ALA A 112 1.68 -3.33 5.85
C ALA A 112 0.85 -3.26 4.57
N ALA A 113 0.96 -2.15 3.83
CA ALA A 113 0.28 -1.97 2.56
C ALA A 113 0.74 -3.01 1.52
N LEU A 114 2.05 -3.28 1.43
CA LEU A 114 2.59 -4.31 0.54
C LEU A 114 2.05 -5.69 0.90
N PHE A 115 2.05 -6.06 2.18
CA PHE A 115 1.50 -7.35 2.64
C PHE A 115 0.02 -7.48 2.27
N SER A 116 -0.78 -6.44 2.51
CA SER A 116 -2.19 -6.42 2.12
C SER A 116 -2.38 -6.58 0.61
N ILE A 117 -1.61 -5.86 -0.21
CA ILE A 117 -1.67 -5.98 -1.68
C ILE A 117 -1.29 -7.39 -2.11
N CYS A 118 -0.20 -7.96 -1.60
CA CYS A 118 0.24 -9.32 -1.94
C CYS A 118 -0.77 -10.40 -1.51
N ALA A 119 -1.39 -10.26 -0.33
CA ALA A 119 -2.46 -11.14 0.10
C ALA A 119 -3.65 -11.10 -0.86
N ARG A 120 -4.06 -9.90 -1.29
CA ARG A 120 -5.14 -9.72 -2.27
C ARG A 120 -4.77 -10.21 -3.67
N PHE A 121 -3.50 -10.12 -4.07
CA PHE A 121 -3.00 -10.79 -5.29
C PHE A 121 -3.23 -12.30 -5.22
N ALA A 122 -2.79 -12.95 -4.15
CA ALA A 122 -2.94 -14.40 -3.96
C ALA A 122 -4.40 -14.87 -3.88
N LEU A 123 -5.31 -13.96 -3.51
CA LEU A 123 -6.75 -14.19 -3.47
C LEU A 123 -7.47 -13.84 -4.76
N GLU A 124 -6.78 -13.29 -5.76
CA GLU A 124 -7.36 -12.79 -7.03
C GLU A 124 -8.38 -11.65 -6.81
N LEU A 125 -8.11 -10.79 -5.83
CA LEU A 125 -8.97 -9.66 -5.43
C LEU A 125 -8.48 -8.30 -5.95
N LEU A 126 -7.36 -8.25 -6.66
CA LEU A 126 -6.93 -7.02 -7.33
C LEU A 126 -7.69 -6.82 -8.63
N GLY A 127 -8.19 -5.60 -8.82
CA GLY A 127 -8.81 -5.21 -10.07
C GLY A 127 -7.81 -4.95 -11.19
N PRO A 128 -8.30 -4.55 -12.38
CA PRO A 128 -7.47 -4.37 -13.56
C PRO A 128 -6.39 -3.31 -13.33
N ALA A 129 -5.21 -3.57 -13.87
CA ALA A 129 -4.15 -2.58 -13.88
C ALA A 129 -4.52 -1.38 -14.77
N PRO A 130 -3.97 -0.18 -14.50
CA PRO A 130 -3.99 0.89 -15.50
C PRO A 130 -3.42 0.38 -16.84
N LEU A 131 -4.15 0.64 -17.94
CA LEU A 131 -3.84 0.17 -19.30
C LEU A 131 -3.96 -1.36 -19.50
N ASP A 132 -4.71 -2.07 -18.65
CA ASP A 132 -4.94 -3.50 -18.80
C ASP A 132 -5.60 -3.83 -20.16
N GLY A 133 -5.06 -4.82 -20.87
CA GLY A 133 -5.47 -5.17 -22.22
C GLY A 133 -5.08 -4.18 -23.33
N GLU A 134 -4.43 -3.06 -23.01
CA GLU A 134 -4.01 -2.03 -23.99
C GLU A 134 -2.51 -2.09 -24.36
N LEU A 135 -1.74 -2.88 -23.63
CA LEU A 135 -0.30 -3.05 -23.81
C LEU A 135 0.03 -4.36 -24.55
N ASP A 136 1.13 -4.33 -25.29
CA ASP A 136 1.66 -5.47 -26.02
C ASP A 136 2.29 -6.51 -25.07
N GLU A 137 2.27 -7.79 -25.45
CA GLU A 137 2.95 -8.85 -24.71
C GLU A 137 4.47 -8.77 -24.96
N ALA A 138 5.24 -8.67 -23.88
CA ALA A 138 6.69 -8.53 -23.97
C ALA A 138 7.33 -9.82 -24.51
N PRO A 139 8.11 -9.76 -25.61
CA PRO A 139 8.89 -10.92 -26.06
C PRO A 139 9.97 -11.27 -25.04
N ILE A 140 10.42 -12.53 -25.07
CA ILE A 140 11.57 -12.96 -24.28
C ILE A 140 12.83 -12.26 -24.80
N GLY A 141 13.57 -11.60 -23.90
CA GLY A 141 14.88 -11.01 -24.18
C GLY A 141 14.94 -9.51 -23.88
N VAL A 142 15.92 -8.83 -24.48
CA VAL A 142 16.13 -7.39 -24.31
C VAL A 142 15.35 -6.63 -25.39
N ILE A 143 14.57 -5.64 -24.96
CA ILE A 143 13.77 -4.78 -25.83
C ILE A 143 14.41 -3.39 -25.83
N ALA A 144 14.77 -2.89 -27.01
CA ALA A 144 15.26 -1.53 -27.16
C ALA A 144 14.10 -0.52 -27.14
N GLY A 145 14.24 0.54 -26.36
CA GLY A 145 13.21 1.55 -26.19
C GLY A 145 13.51 2.51 -25.06
N TYR A 146 12.52 3.33 -24.70
CA TYR A 146 12.59 4.20 -23.54
C TYR A 146 11.38 3.99 -22.62
N GLY A 147 11.61 4.12 -21.32
CA GLY A 147 10.57 4.06 -20.31
C GLY A 147 9.87 5.40 -20.13
N GLU A 148 8.55 5.39 -20.00
CA GLU A 148 7.74 6.58 -19.67
C GLU A 148 6.56 6.19 -18.76
N MET A 149 6.14 7.11 -17.89
CA MET A 149 4.91 6.95 -17.12
C MET A 149 3.73 7.35 -18.00
N GLN A 150 2.94 6.38 -18.45
CA GLN A 150 1.75 6.65 -19.24
C GLN A 150 0.50 6.70 -18.35
N LEU A 151 -0.14 7.87 -18.28
CA LEU A 151 -1.46 8.03 -17.67
C LEU A 151 -2.53 7.36 -18.54
N VAL A 152 -3.54 6.77 -17.90
CA VAL A 152 -4.71 6.23 -18.62
C VAL A 152 -5.44 7.35 -19.35
N ASP A 153 -5.66 8.47 -18.67
CA ASP A 153 -6.25 9.68 -19.23
C ASP A 153 -5.72 10.90 -18.45
N PRO A 154 -4.94 11.80 -19.08
CA PRO A 154 -4.42 13.00 -18.42
C PRO A 154 -5.47 13.93 -17.83
N SER A 155 -6.72 13.87 -18.33
CA SER A 155 -7.85 14.65 -17.81
C SER A 155 -8.57 13.98 -16.63
N MET A 156 -8.26 12.71 -16.35
CA MET A 156 -8.83 11.91 -15.26
C MET A 156 -7.71 11.27 -14.41
N PRO A 157 -6.95 12.05 -13.62
CA PRO A 157 -5.78 11.55 -12.89
C PRO A 157 -6.08 10.41 -11.90
N TRP A 158 -7.33 10.31 -11.44
CA TRP A 158 -7.79 9.22 -10.58
C TRP A 158 -7.78 7.84 -11.24
N LYS A 159 -7.69 7.77 -12.57
CA LYS A 159 -7.45 6.50 -13.29
C LYS A 159 -6.00 6.01 -13.21
N GLY A 160 -5.11 6.84 -12.67
CA GLY A 160 -3.69 6.52 -12.50
C GLY A 160 -2.93 6.40 -13.81
N GLY A 161 -1.83 5.66 -13.74
CA GLY A 161 -0.94 5.40 -14.86
C GLY A 161 -0.09 4.16 -14.63
N ARG A 162 0.68 3.79 -15.64
CA ARG A 162 1.60 2.67 -15.60
C ARG A 162 2.89 3.03 -16.31
N TRP A 163 4.01 2.57 -15.77
CA TRP A 163 5.26 2.59 -16.52
C TRP A 163 5.12 1.70 -17.75
N ILE A 164 5.49 2.23 -18.91
CA ILE A 164 5.58 1.47 -20.15
C ILE A 164 6.97 1.62 -20.75
N LEU A 165 7.39 0.61 -21.49
CA LEU A 165 8.49 0.72 -22.44
C LEU A 165 7.89 0.98 -23.82
N ARG A 166 8.24 2.12 -24.42
CA ARG A 166 7.98 2.37 -25.83
C ARG A 166 9.19 1.91 -26.65
N SER A 167 8.99 0.89 -27.46
CA SER A 167 10.02 0.38 -28.34
C SER A 167 10.28 1.33 -29.53
N GLU A 168 11.42 1.17 -30.18
CA GLU A 168 11.77 1.95 -31.39
C GLU A 168 10.78 1.72 -32.54
N THR A 169 10.12 0.56 -32.56
CA THR A 169 9.09 0.18 -33.54
C THR A 169 7.67 0.61 -33.14
N GLY A 170 7.51 1.28 -31.99
CA GLY A 170 6.27 1.90 -31.54
C GLY A 170 5.38 1.05 -30.64
N GLN A 171 5.70 -0.23 -30.42
CA GLN A 171 5.02 -1.10 -29.46
C GLN A 171 5.20 -0.60 -28.03
N ARG A 172 4.22 -0.89 -27.18
CA ARG A 172 4.15 -0.46 -25.78
C ARG A 172 4.08 -1.68 -24.88
N TYR A 173 5.15 -1.92 -24.13
CA TYR A 173 5.24 -3.06 -23.23
C TYR A 173 5.07 -2.61 -21.77
N PRO A 174 4.49 -3.44 -20.88
CA PRO A 174 4.49 -3.16 -19.45
C PRO A 174 5.92 -2.99 -18.92
N LEU A 175 6.10 -2.00 -18.06
CA LEU A 175 7.35 -1.74 -17.35
C LEU A 175 7.04 -1.52 -15.86
N THR A 176 8.04 -1.64 -15.00
CA THR A 176 7.91 -1.40 -13.54
C THR A 176 8.86 -0.29 -13.11
N LEU A 177 8.54 0.39 -12.01
CA LEU A 177 9.46 1.34 -11.39
C LEU A 177 10.75 0.64 -10.98
N SER A 178 10.68 -0.61 -10.50
CA SER A 178 11.87 -1.40 -10.17
C SER A 178 12.82 -1.55 -11.37
N THR A 179 12.28 -1.92 -12.54
CA THR A 179 13.05 -2.00 -13.79
C THR A 179 13.67 -0.65 -14.17
N MET A 180 12.92 0.46 -14.00
CA MET A 180 13.45 1.81 -14.21
C MET A 180 14.60 2.16 -13.28
N LEU A 181 14.55 1.72 -12.02
CA LEU A 181 15.55 2.06 -11.00
C LEU A 181 16.79 1.16 -11.02
N PHE A 182 16.67 -0.10 -11.45
CA PHE A 182 17.75 -1.08 -11.28
C PHE A 182 18.22 -1.73 -12.59
N ASP A 183 17.32 -2.01 -13.53
CA ASP A 183 17.63 -2.82 -14.71
C ASP A 183 17.77 -1.98 -16.01
N SER A 184 17.38 -0.71 -15.97
CA SER A 184 17.41 0.18 -17.13
C SER A 184 18.68 1.05 -17.17
N SER A 185 19.35 1.09 -18.32
CA SER A 185 20.49 1.97 -18.54
C SER A 185 20.06 3.39 -18.90
N GLY A 186 20.75 4.40 -18.37
CA GLY A 186 20.55 5.81 -18.77
C GLY A 186 19.30 6.48 -18.17
N VAL A 187 18.59 5.81 -17.26
CA VAL A 187 17.42 6.38 -16.57
C VAL A 187 17.86 7.38 -15.50
N ASN A 188 17.21 8.55 -15.51
CA ASN A 188 17.28 9.48 -14.39
C ASN A 188 16.36 8.98 -13.27
N LYS A 189 16.95 8.24 -12.31
CA LYS A 189 16.22 7.59 -11.21
C LYS A 189 15.43 8.56 -10.35
N ASP A 190 15.96 9.76 -10.10
CA ASP A 190 15.28 10.77 -9.29
C ASP A 190 14.12 11.42 -10.04
N ALA A 191 14.22 11.53 -11.37
CA ALA A 191 13.07 11.93 -12.20
C ALA A 191 11.98 10.86 -12.18
N ALA A 192 12.35 9.58 -12.36
CA ALA A 192 11.38 8.47 -12.34
C ALA A 192 10.64 8.38 -11.00
N ARG A 193 11.34 8.52 -9.85
CA ARG A 193 10.68 8.57 -8.54
C ARG A 193 9.70 9.73 -8.41
N ARG A 194 10.12 10.94 -8.81
CA ARG A 194 9.25 12.13 -8.74
C ARG A 194 8.02 11.97 -9.63
N GLU A 195 8.21 11.50 -10.86
CA GLU A 195 7.11 11.27 -11.79
C GLU A 195 6.11 10.26 -11.24
N HIS A 196 6.56 9.13 -10.69
CA HIS A 196 5.67 8.15 -10.07
C HIS A 196 4.94 8.73 -8.84
N ARG A 197 5.66 9.46 -7.99
CA ARG A 197 5.08 10.17 -6.83
C ARG A 197 3.98 11.14 -7.26
N ASP A 198 4.23 11.93 -8.30
CA ASP A 198 3.27 12.93 -8.81
C ASP A 198 1.96 12.25 -9.25
N VAL A 199 2.03 11.05 -9.85
CA VAL A 199 0.83 10.28 -10.23
C VAL A 199 0.08 9.77 -9.00
N ILE A 200 0.76 9.24 -7.97
CA ILE A 200 0.11 8.83 -6.73
C ILE A 200 -0.61 10.02 -6.09
N GLU A 201 0.07 11.15 -5.92
CA GLU A 201 -0.50 12.34 -5.29
C GLU A 201 -1.68 12.91 -6.10
N ALA A 202 -1.60 12.88 -7.43
CA ALA A 202 -2.70 13.31 -8.29
C ALA A 202 -3.92 12.38 -8.17
N CYS A 203 -3.70 11.06 -8.09
CA CYS A 203 -4.76 10.08 -7.90
C CYS A 203 -5.46 10.29 -6.54
N VAL A 204 -4.70 10.44 -5.45
CA VAL A 204 -5.22 10.71 -4.11
C VAL A 204 -6.05 12.01 -4.08
N ARG A 205 -5.55 13.08 -4.71
CA ARG A 205 -6.21 14.40 -4.71
C ARG A 205 -7.51 14.43 -5.50
N SER A 206 -7.62 13.65 -6.58
CA SER A 206 -8.72 13.73 -7.54
C SER A 206 -9.75 12.59 -7.42
N GLY A 207 -9.47 11.57 -6.61
CA GLY A 207 -10.32 10.37 -6.51
C GLY A 207 -11.59 10.48 -5.68
N ALA A 208 -11.83 11.60 -4.97
CA ALA A 208 -12.90 11.69 -3.97
C ALA A 208 -14.33 11.51 -4.53
N GLU A 209 -14.59 11.99 -5.74
CA GLU A 209 -15.90 11.91 -6.42
C GLU A 209 -15.92 10.93 -7.59
N ALA A 210 -14.79 10.24 -7.83
CA ALA A 210 -14.67 9.27 -8.91
C ALA A 210 -15.26 7.90 -8.50
N ASP A 211 -15.40 7.01 -9.50
CA ASP A 211 -15.76 5.62 -9.25
C ASP A 211 -14.75 4.97 -8.27
N PRO A 212 -15.20 4.49 -7.08
CA PRO A 212 -14.30 3.97 -6.06
C PRO A 212 -13.48 2.77 -6.54
N LEU A 213 -14.07 1.88 -7.36
CA LEU A 213 -13.34 0.72 -7.86
C LEU A 213 -12.15 1.16 -8.72
N THR A 214 -12.36 2.11 -9.63
CA THR A 214 -11.32 2.68 -10.50
C THR A 214 -10.18 3.30 -9.68
N VAL A 215 -10.50 4.11 -8.68
CA VAL A 215 -9.51 4.77 -7.80
C VAL A 215 -8.71 3.75 -7.01
N ALA A 216 -9.38 2.75 -6.43
CA ALA A 216 -8.74 1.70 -5.66
C ALA A 216 -7.77 0.88 -6.53
N CYS A 217 -8.19 0.50 -7.75
CA CYS A 217 -7.32 -0.21 -8.69
C CYS A 217 -6.08 0.62 -9.04
N ALA A 218 -6.27 1.90 -9.38
CA ALA A 218 -5.18 2.79 -9.71
C ALA A 218 -4.17 2.92 -8.55
N LEU A 219 -4.64 3.19 -7.34
CA LEU A 219 -3.78 3.32 -6.16
C LEU A 219 -3.10 2.02 -5.78
N ASP A 220 -3.78 0.87 -5.87
CA ASP A 220 -3.17 -0.42 -5.55
C ASP A 220 -2.00 -0.76 -6.46
N TRP A 221 -2.16 -0.55 -7.77
CA TRP A 221 -1.10 -0.82 -8.72
C TRP A 221 0.07 0.17 -8.63
N LEU A 222 -0.21 1.46 -8.41
CA LEU A 222 0.83 2.46 -8.18
C LEU A 222 1.59 2.18 -6.87
N LEU A 223 0.87 1.91 -5.77
CA LEU A 223 1.47 1.56 -4.50
C LEU A 223 2.28 0.27 -4.61
N TYR A 224 1.76 -0.76 -5.27
CA TYR A 224 2.49 -2.01 -5.48
C TYR A 224 3.83 -1.77 -6.18
N ASP A 225 3.81 -1.05 -7.29
CA ASP A 225 5.01 -0.78 -8.07
C ASP A 225 6.01 0.12 -7.30
N TRP A 226 5.52 1.13 -6.58
CA TRP A 226 6.34 1.93 -5.67
C TRP A 226 6.99 1.08 -4.58
N LEU A 227 6.20 0.27 -3.87
CA LEU A 227 6.64 -0.51 -2.73
C LEU A 227 7.62 -1.61 -3.15
N MET A 228 7.35 -2.30 -4.26
CA MET A 228 8.23 -3.32 -4.81
C MET A 228 9.59 -2.77 -5.21
N ALA A 229 9.64 -1.54 -5.72
CA ALA A 229 10.87 -0.85 -6.10
C ALA A 229 11.68 -0.30 -4.91
N HIS A 230 11.10 -0.28 -3.71
CA HIS A 230 11.70 0.30 -2.50
C HIS A 230 11.83 -0.70 -1.34
N ARG A 231 11.76 -2.01 -1.64
CA ARG A 231 12.10 -3.05 -0.68
C ARG A 231 13.59 -3.01 -0.35
N GLU A 232 13.95 -3.43 0.86
CA GLU A 232 15.34 -3.52 1.31
C GLU A 232 16.18 -4.40 0.38
N ASP A 233 15.63 -5.55 -0.02
CA ASP A 233 16.23 -6.49 -0.95
C ASP A 233 15.14 -7.38 -1.60
N PRO A 234 15.47 -8.23 -2.59
CA PRO A 234 14.48 -9.07 -3.27
C PRO A 234 13.75 -10.08 -2.38
N ASP A 235 14.37 -10.52 -1.28
CA ASP A 235 13.87 -11.54 -0.35
C ASP A 235 13.14 -10.91 0.86
N SER A 236 13.31 -9.61 1.05
CA SER A 236 12.63 -8.81 2.07
C SER A 236 11.42 -8.08 1.49
N ALA A 237 10.41 -7.88 2.32
CA ALA A 237 9.28 -6.99 2.05
C ALA A 237 9.33 -5.72 2.91
N ALA A 238 10.39 -5.55 3.72
CA ALA A 238 10.62 -4.34 4.50
C ALA A 238 10.87 -3.16 3.56
N ILE A 239 10.07 -2.11 3.73
CA ILE A 239 10.18 -0.90 2.92
C ILE A 239 11.31 0.00 3.42
N THR A 240 12.04 0.58 2.47
CA THR A 240 13.12 1.52 2.71
C THR A 240 12.89 2.81 1.93
N PHE A 241 13.47 3.90 2.42
CA PHE A 241 13.49 5.16 1.69
C PHE A 241 14.94 5.52 1.38
N PRO A 242 15.27 5.91 0.14
CA PRO A 242 16.57 6.46 -0.17
C PRO A 242 16.84 7.71 0.67
N LYS A 243 18.11 7.97 0.99
CA LYS A 243 18.48 9.17 1.74
C LYS A 243 18.01 10.44 1.01
N GLY A 244 17.34 11.34 1.73
CA GLY A 244 16.83 12.60 1.17
C GLY A 244 15.43 12.50 0.58
N HIS A 245 14.79 11.32 0.68
CA HIS A 245 13.42 11.05 0.26
C HIS A 245 12.45 10.89 1.43
N ASP A 246 12.82 11.45 2.59
CA ASP A 246 12.06 11.34 3.84
C ASP A 246 10.63 11.88 3.70
N SER A 247 10.42 12.84 2.80
CA SER A 247 9.10 13.41 2.49
C SER A 247 8.16 12.47 1.73
N ASP A 248 8.65 11.32 1.24
CA ASP A 248 7.83 10.27 0.60
C ASP A 248 7.00 9.50 1.65
N ALA A 249 7.41 9.52 2.93
CA ALA A 249 6.71 8.79 3.99
C ALA A 249 5.25 9.27 4.17
N GLY A 250 5.04 10.58 4.22
CA GLY A 250 3.70 11.16 4.34
C GLY A 250 2.82 10.86 3.11
N MET A 251 3.41 10.89 1.91
CA MET A 251 2.71 10.51 0.66
C MET A 251 2.25 9.05 0.74
N LEU A 252 3.13 8.15 1.19
CA LEU A 252 2.81 6.72 1.26
C LEU A 252 1.70 6.42 2.26
N VAL A 253 1.74 7.03 3.45
CA VAL A 253 0.68 6.89 4.45
C VAL A 253 -0.66 7.42 3.93
N SER A 254 -0.66 8.58 3.27
CA SER A 254 -1.85 9.19 2.68
C SER A 254 -2.45 8.32 1.56
N ALA A 255 -1.61 7.80 0.67
CA ALA A 255 -2.01 6.95 -0.44
C ALA A 255 -2.54 5.59 0.03
N ALA A 256 -1.86 4.94 0.97
CA ALA A 256 -2.31 3.68 1.56
C ALA A 256 -3.68 3.82 2.25
N SER A 257 -3.85 4.86 3.08
CA SER A 257 -5.13 5.16 3.73
C SER A 257 -6.24 5.47 2.71
N THR A 258 -5.93 6.23 1.66
CA THR A 258 -6.90 6.54 0.60
C THR A 258 -7.31 5.28 -0.16
N SER A 259 -6.36 4.38 -0.45
CA SER A 259 -6.64 3.10 -1.08
C SER A 259 -7.60 2.25 -0.23
N VAL A 260 -7.32 2.09 1.07
CA VAL A 260 -8.20 1.37 2.01
C VAL A 260 -9.59 2.00 2.10
N ARG A 261 -9.66 3.31 2.33
CA ARG A 261 -10.94 4.06 2.46
C ARG A 261 -11.80 3.92 1.21
N THR A 262 -11.17 3.88 0.04
CA THR A 262 -11.84 3.73 -1.24
C THR A 262 -12.35 2.29 -1.41
N ARG A 263 -11.52 1.28 -1.11
CA ARG A 263 -11.94 -0.13 -1.15
C ARG A 263 -13.10 -0.44 -0.22
N ALA A 264 -13.12 0.13 0.99
CA ALA A 264 -14.18 -0.08 1.96
C ALA A 264 -15.58 0.37 1.50
N GLN A 265 -15.70 1.01 0.33
CA GLN A 265 -16.99 1.34 -0.28
C GLN A 265 -17.62 0.15 -1.01
N PHE A 266 -16.83 -0.86 -1.39
CA PHE A 266 -17.29 -2.00 -2.19
C PHE A 266 -16.75 -3.36 -1.72
N ASP A 267 -15.66 -3.41 -0.95
CA ASP A 267 -15.15 -4.63 -0.33
C ASP A 267 -15.94 -4.93 0.96
N PRO A 268 -16.78 -5.98 0.98
CA PRO A 268 -17.59 -6.33 2.15
C PRO A 268 -16.76 -6.81 3.34
N GLY A 269 -15.49 -7.19 3.13
CA GLY A 269 -14.56 -7.59 4.19
C GLY A 269 -13.96 -6.40 4.95
N LEU A 270 -14.04 -5.18 4.41
CA LEU A 270 -13.47 -3.97 5.00
C LEU A 270 -14.55 -3.14 5.70
N VAL A 271 -14.73 -3.38 7.00
CA VAL A 271 -15.58 -2.55 7.86
C VAL A 271 -14.70 -1.53 8.59
N ILE A 272 -14.64 -0.30 8.07
CA ILE A 272 -13.92 0.81 8.70
C ILE A 272 -14.91 1.83 9.29
N THR A 273 -14.57 2.37 10.47
CA THR A 273 -15.30 3.48 11.07
C THR A 273 -14.80 4.78 10.44
N ARG A 274 -15.67 5.47 9.70
CA ARG A 274 -15.36 6.76 9.07
C ARG A 274 -15.39 7.92 10.07
#